data_AF-A0A838HHP7-F1
#
_entry.id   AF-A0A838HHP7-F1
#
_cell.length_a   1.000
_cell.length_b   1.000
_cell.length_c   1.000
_cell.angle_alpha   90.00
_cell.angle_beta   90.00
_cell.angle_gamma   90.00
#
_symmetry.space_group_name_H-M   'P 1'
#
loop_
_entity.id
_entity.type
_entity.pdbx_description
1 polymer ?
#
loop_
_entity_poly.entity_id
_entity_poly.type
_entity_poly.pdbx_seq_one_letter_code
_entity_poly.pdbx_strand_id
1 'polypeptide(L)'
;MRSAHDFEVIRDPLWNTIRVDATALGIIDTPEFQRLRHIRQLGLAYLVYPGATHTRFDHALGVYHLARQALALLGERGDLEGVDPVDCRCIPYAALLHDIGHYPFSHALEELNDPRLPEMHEALTGRFLATDGIRRALESVAPDAPARVEDLVRGRSASPLQGLVSGSLDLDKIEYLRRDAMFCGVPYGEVDADRLIHAFALVPDPATGRVEIGIHEKGFSALESLLFSKYQMFRNVYWHHAVRTATVLFTRMVRDALDAELIG
;
A
#
# COMPACT_ATOMS: atom_id res chain seq x y z
N MET A 1 27.69 10.86 -9.21
CA MET A 1 26.34 10.84 -9.82
C MET A 1 26.04 9.40 -10.19
N ARG A 2 25.00 8.80 -9.59
CA ARG A 2 24.51 7.47 -10.00
C ARG A 2 23.83 7.60 -11.37
N SER A 3 24.06 6.64 -12.25
CA SER A 3 23.47 6.58 -13.59
C SER A 3 21.96 6.35 -13.51
N ALA A 4 21.20 6.73 -14.54
CA ALA A 4 19.78 6.38 -14.69
C ALA A 4 19.54 4.85 -14.74
N HIS A 5 20.60 4.06 -14.89
CA HIS A 5 20.59 2.59 -14.90
C HIS A 5 21.04 1.95 -13.59
N ASP A 6 21.39 2.74 -12.56
CA ASP A 6 21.79 2.20 -11.26
C ASP A 6 20.53 1.88 -10.44
N PHE A 7 20.43 0.63 -9.98
CA PHE A 7 19.42 0.18 -9.04
C PHE A 7 20.10 -0.44 -7.82
N GLU A 8 19.52 -0.21 -6.65
CA GLU A 8 19.84 -0.96 -5.45
C GLU A 8 18.97 -2.21 -5.36
N VAL A 9 19.42 -3.18 -4.57
CA VAL A 9 18.70 -4.44 -4.35
C VAL A 9 18.41 -4.61 -2.88
N ILE A 10 17.14 -4.78 -2.54
CA ILE A 10 16.67 -5.15 -1.20
C ILE A 10 16.20 -6.60 -1.24
N ARG A 11 16.60 -7.39 -0.23
CA ARG A 11 16.07 -8.73 -0.02
C ARG A 11 14.78 -8.66 0.77
N ASP A 12 13.74 -9.26 0.21
CA ASP A 12 12.42 -9.34 0.82
C ASP A 12 11.99 -10.80 0.96
N PRO A 13 11.43 -11.24 2.10
CA PRO A 13 11.07 -12.64 2.31
C PRO A 13 9.95 -13.14 1.39
N LEU A 14 9.07 -12.24 0.90
CA LEU A 14 7.94 -12.60 0.04
C LEU A 14 8.31 -12.52 -1.45
N TRP A 15 9.01 -11.46 -1.85
CA TRP A 15 9.32 -11.15 -3.25
C TRP A 15 10.77 -11.45 -3.64
N ASN A 16 11.57 -11.99 -2.71
CA ASN A 16 12.98 -12.35 -2.84
C ASN A 16 13.92 -11.18 -3.12
N THR A 17 13.82 -10.56 -4.30
CA THR A 17 14.71 -9.49 -4.77
C THR A 17 13.88 -8.30 -5.26
N ILE A 18 13.86 -7.22 -4.49
CA ILE A 18 13.24 -5.96 -4.89
C ILE A 18 14.31 -5.03 -5.44
N ARG A 19 14.18 -4.65 -6.71
CA ARG A 19 15.04 -3.62 -7.33
C ARG A 19 14.48 -2.24 -7.01
N VAL A 20 15.33 -1.34 -6.54
CA VAL A 20 14.96 0.02 -6.12
C VAL A 20 15.74 1.02 -6.97
N ASP A 21 15.03 1.84 -7.73
CA ASP A 21 15.65 2.92 -8.52
C ASP A 21 16.10 4.10 -7.64
N ALA A 22 16.86 5.03 -8.21
CA ALA A 22 17.42 6.17 -7.47
C ALA A 22 16.36 7.07 -6.83
N THR A 23 15.19 7.24 -7.46
CA THR A 23 14.09 8.04 -6.90
C THR A 23 13.47 7.33 -5.71
N ALA A 24 13.16 6.04 -5.85
CA ALA A 24 12.63 5.23 -4.75
C ALA A 24 13.61 5.18 -3.57
N LEU A 25 14.91 5.05 -3.84
CA LEU A 25 15.95 5.10 -2.80
C LEU A 25 15.96 6.46 -2.10
N GLY A 26 15.85 7.56 -2.85
CA GLY A 26 15.76 8.92 -2.30
C GLY A 26 14.54 9.11 -1.40
N ILE A 27 13.42 8.44 -1.67
CA ILE A 27 12.24 8.39 -0.78
C ILE A 27 12.52 7.51 0.44
N ILE A 28 13.05 6.30 0.23
CA ILE A 28 13.29 5.31 1.28
C ILE A 28 14.23 5.87 2.35
N ASP A 29 15.26 6.62 1.96
CA ASP A 29 16.26 7.17 2.87
C ASP A 29 15.77 8.40 3.66
N THR A 30 14.50 8.81 3.50
CA THR A 30 13.91 9.90 4.28
C THR A 30 13.49 9.44 5.68
N PRO A 31 13.59 10.30 6.72
CA PRO A 31 13.07 9.99 8.05
C PRO A 31 11.57 9.62 8.04
N GLU A 32 10.79 10.28 7.19
CA GLU A 32 9.37 10.07 7.03
C GLU A 32 9.07 8.63 6.61
N PHE A 33 9.80 8.10 5.62
CA PHE A 33 9.64 6.72 5.16
C PHE A 33 10.24 5.71 6.13
N GLN A 34 11.43 5.97 6.67
CA GLN A 34 12.11 5.07 7.63
C GLN A 34 11.27 4.82 8.89
N ARG A 35 10.43 5.79 9.30
CA ARG A 35 9.45 5.64 10.39
C ARG A 35 8.59 4.39 10.26
N LEU A 36 8.25 3.99 9.03
CA LEU A 36 7.37 2.83 8.78
C LEU A 36 7.96 1.53 9.34
N ARG A 37 9.28 1.45 9.57
CA ARG A 37 9.95 0.30 10.25
C ARG A 37 9.51 0.09 11.68
N HIS A 38 8.89 1.10 12.29
CA HIS A 38 8.43 1.06 13.68
C HIS A 38 6.92 0.90 13.78
N ILE A 39 6.22 0.76 12.64
CA ILE A 39 4.78 0.61 12.58
C ILE A 39 4.47 -0.80 12.09
N ARG A 40 4.00 -1.65 13.00
CA ARG A 40 3.57 -3.01 12.68
C ARG A 40 2.35 -2.97 11.75
N GLN A 41 2.35 -3.81 10.73
CA GLN A 41 1.26 -3.92 9.76
C GLN A 41 -0.06 -4.25 10.47
N LEU A 42 -0.05 -5.28 11.32
CA LEU A 42 -1.25 -5.84 11.95
C LEU A 42 -1.48 -5.36 13.39
N GLY A 43 -0.91 -4.21 13.76
CA GLY A 43 -1.12 -3.62 15.08
C GLY A 43 -0.80 -4.58 16.24
N LEU A 44 -1.83 -5.01 16.98
CA LEU A 44 -1.71 -5.91 18.14
C LEU A 44 -1.86 -7.39 17.80
N ALA A 45 -2.00 -7.76 16.52
CA ALA A 45 -2.15 -9.16 16.11
C ALA A 45 -0.97 -10.05 16.55
N TYR A 46 0.22 -9.47 16.76
CA TYR A 46 1.39 -10.19 17.25
C TYR A 46 1.20 -10.84 18.63
N LEU A 47 0.22 -10.38 19.43
CA LEU A 47 -0.14 -10.99 20.71
C LEU A 47 -0.85 -12.35 20.56
N VAL A 48 -1.36 -12.64 19.35
CA VAL A 48 -2.06 -13.89 19.01
C VAL A 48 -1.27 -14.70 17.98
N TYR A 49 -0.67 -14.00 17.01
CA TYR A 49 0.18 -14.56 15.96
C TYR A 49 1.61 -14.07 16.18
N PRO A 50 2.47 -14.79 16.93
CA PRO A 50 3.79 -14.28 17.32
C PRO A 50 4.70 -13.87 16.14
N GLY A 51 4.47 -14.43 14.96
CA GLY A 51 5.19 -14.07 13.73
C GLY A 51 4.70 -12.79 13.05
N ALA A 52 3.54 -12.22 13.42
CA ALA A 52 2.97 -11.00 12.84
C ALA A 52 3.71 -9.72 13.26
N THR A 53 5.02 -9.70 13.05
CA THR A 53 5.95 -8.64 13.44
C THR A 53 6.40 -7.77 12.28
N HIS A 54 5.98 -8.09 11.05
CA HIS A 54 6.28 -7.30 9.86
C HIS A 54 5.70 -5.90 9.95
N THR A 55 6.31 -5.00 9.19
CA THR A 55 6.06 -3.56 9.30
C THR A 55 5.50 -3.00 8.00
N ARG A 56 4.92 -1.80 8.08
CA ARG A 56 4.46 -1.05 6.91
C ARG A 56 5.61 -0.75 5.94
N PHE A 57 6.86 -0.71 6.42
CA PHE A 57 8.03 -0.52 5.57
C PHE A 57 8.19 -1.67 4.56
N ASP A 58 8.15 -2.92 5.03
CA ASP A 58 8.37 -4.09 4.19
C ASP A 58 7.20 -4.28 3.21
N HIS A 59 5.99 -4.00 3.69
CA HIS A 59 4.77 -3.97 2.88
C HIS A 59 4.87 -2.93 1.75
N ALA A 60 5.20 -1.68 2.05
CA ALA A 60 5.33 -0.61 1.06
C ALA A 60 6.37 -0.92 -0.03
N LEU A 61 7.49 -1.56 0.33
CA LEU A 61 8.47 -2.04 -0.65
C LEU A 61 7.88 -3.12 -1.57
N GLY A 62 7.09 -4.03 -1.02
CA GLY A 62 6.35 -5.03 -1.79
C GLY A 62 5.37 -4.40 -2.77
N VAL A 63 4.57 -3.42 -2.35
CA VAL A 63 3.59 -2.76 -3.23
C VAL A 63 4.29 -2.00 -4.36
N TYR A 64 5.40 -1.32 -4.05
CA TYR A 64 6.28 -0.72 -5.06
C TYR A 64 6.81 -1.76 -6.07
N HIS A 65 7.24 -2.92 -5.60
CA HIS A 65 7.71 -4.00 -6.47
C HIS A 65 6.63 -4.47 -7.43
N LEU A 66 5.43 -4.73 -6.91
CA LEU A 66 4.29 -5.15 -7.71
C LEU A 66 3.85 -4.09 -8.73
N ALA A 67 3.90 -2.81 -8.35
CA ALA A 67 3.56 -1.70 -9.24
C ALA A 67 4.48 -1.62 -10.45
N ARG A 68 5.79 -1.84 -10.23
CA ARG A 68 6.75 -1.91 -11.34
C ARG A 68 6.51 -3.09 -12.26
N GLN A 69 6.16 -4.26 -11.72
CA GLN A 69 5.84 -5.44 -12.52
C GLN A 69 4.57 -5.22 -13.36
N ALA A 70 3.51 -4.69 -12.75
CA ALA A 70 2.26 -4.39 -13.43
C ALA A 70 2.47 -3.42 -14.60
N LEU A 71 3.19 -2.32 -14.37
CA LEU A 71 3.49 -1.34 -15.44
C LEU A 71 4.34 -1.93 -16.56
N ALA A 72 5.32 -2.78 -16.24
CA ALA A 72 6.15 -3.42 -17.26
C ALA A 72 5.28 -4.30 -18.18
N LEU A 73 4.40 -5.12 -17.61
CA LEU A 73 3.52 -5.99 -18.38
C LEU A 73 2.46 -5.24 -19.19
N LEU A 74 1.87 -4.18 -18.62
CA LEU A 74 0.96 -3.30 -19.35
C LEU A 74 1.69 -2.63 -20.53
N GLY A 75 2.92 -2.17 -20.31
CA GLY A 75 3.77 -1.58 -21.35
C GLY A 75 4.13 -2.55 -22.46
N GLU A 76 4.50 -3.79 -22.13
CA GLU A 76 4.81 -4.85 -23.10
C GLU A 76 3.63 -5.19 -24.01
N ARG A 77 2.40 -5.00 -23.55
CA ARG A 77 1.16 -5.24 -24.31
C ARG A 77 0.71 -4.05 -25.15
N GLY A 78 1.30 -2.88 -24.93
CA GLY A 78 0.82 -1.63 -25.51
C GLY A 78 -0.40 -1.04 -24.80
N ASP A 79 -0.79 -1.57 -23.63
CA ASP A 79 -1.97 -1.08 -22.89
C ASP A 79 -1.77 0.35 -22.37
N LEU A 80 -0.51 0.78 -22.21
CA LEU A 80 -0.17 2.14 -21.78
C LEU A 80 -0.22 3.19 -22.91
N GLU A 81 -0.56 2.80 -24.14
CA GLU A 81 -0.73 3.74 -25.25
C GLU A 81 -1.83 4.77 -24.93
N GLY A 82 -1.49 6.06 -24.99
CA GLY A 82 -2.42 7.15 -24.70
C GLY A 82 -2.56 7.50 -23.21
N VAL A 83 -1.91 6.77 -22.30
CA VAL A 83 -1.78 7.16 -20.89
C VAL A 83 -0.69 8.22 -20.75
N ASP A 84 -0.90 9.21 -19.87
CA ASP A 84 0.11 10.23 -19.57
C ASP A 84 1.41 9.56 -19.08
N PRO A 85 2.56 9.75 -19.77
CA PRO A 85 3.82 9.15 -19.36
C PRO A 85 4.27 9.55 -17.96
N VAL A 86 3.87 10.72 -17.46
CA VAL A 86 4.17 11.15 -16.09
C VAL A 86 3.39 10.31 -15.08
N ASP A 87 2.13 10.01 -15.35
CA ASP A 87 1.33 9.13 -14.49
C ASP A 87 1.95 7.73 -14.40
N CYS A 88 2.32 7.14 -15.55
CA CYS A 88 3.01 5.85 -15.58
C CYS A 88 4.26 5.85 -14.70
N ARG A 89 5.03 6.94 -14.70
CA ARG A 89 6.23 7.09 -13.87
C ARG A 89 5.92 7.36 -12.39
N CYS A 90 4.77 7.96 -12.07
CA CYS A 90 4.36 8.24 -10.69
C CYS A 90 3.84 7.01 -9.94
N ILE A 91 3.23 6.06 -10.64
CA ILE A 91 2.57 4.88 -10.04
C ILE A 91 3.45 4.09 -9.06
N PRO A 92 4.74 3.75 -9.35
CA PRO A 92 5.57 3.04 -8.39
C PRO A 92 5.76 3.84 -7.10
N TYR A 93 5.94 5.15 -7.20
CA TYR A 93 6.18 6.00 -6.04
C TYR A 93 4.90 6.27 -5.24
N ALA A 94 3.75 6.36 -5.91
CA ALA A 94 2.45 6.35 -5.25
C ALA A 94 2.20 5.04 -4.51
N ALA A 95 2.50 3.89 -5.12
CA ALA A 95 2.46 2.58 -4.47
C ALA A 95 3.42 2.50 -3.27
N LEU A 96 4.64 3.02 -3.38
CA LEU A 96 5.60 3.09 -2.28
C LEU A 96 5.08 3.95 -1.13
N LEU A 97 4.43 5.07 -1.44
CA LEU A 97 4.01 6.09 -0.47
C LEU A 97 2.56 5.94 0.00
N HIS A 98 1.79 4.96 -0.49
CA HIS A 98 0.35 4.84 -0.20
C HIS A 98 0.05 4.79 1.30
N ASP A 99 0.98 4.18 2.05
CA ASP A 99 0.88 3.95 3.48
C ASP A 99 1.61 5.01 4.32
N ILE A 100 2.18 6.06 3.71
CA ILE A 100 3.06 7.02 4.40
C ILE A 100 2.36 7.80 5.51
N GLY A 101 1.03 7.95 5.44
CA GLY A 101 0.22 8.61 6.46
C GLY A 101 -0.02 7.79 7.72
N HIS A 102 0.25 6.49 7.69
CA HIS A 102 -0.03 5.61 8.83
C HIS A 102 0.85 5.94 10.05
N TYR A 103 0.24 5.77 11.21
CA TYR A 103 0.82 5.95 12.54
C TYR A 103 0.56 4.70 13.39
N PRO A 104 1.27 4.50 14.52
CA PRO A 104 1.09 3.32 15.36
C PRO A 104 -0.37 3.11 15.75
N PHE A 105 -0.90 1.91 15.46
CA PHE A 105 -2.28 1.53 15.75
C PHE A 105 -3.36 2.39 15.06
N SER A 106 -3.05 3.02 13.92
CA SER A 106 -3.96 3.95 13.22
C SER A 106 -5.38 3.40 13.02
N HIS A 107 -5.54 2.16 12.56
CA HIS A 107 -6.86 1.58 12.35
C HIS A 107 -7.66 1.43 13.66
N ALA A 108 -6.99 1.07 14.76
CA ALA A 108 -7.65 0.99 16.06
C ALA A 108 -8.08 2.38 16.56
N LEU A 109 -7.25 3.39 16.33
CA LEU A 109 -7.54 4.76 16.72
C LEU A 109 -8.63 5.40 15.85
N GLU A 110 -8.66 5.10 14.56
CA GLU A 110 -9.73 5.49 13.63
C GLU A 110 -11.06 4.83 14.02
N GLU A 111 -11.06 3.55 14.41
CA GLU A 111 -12.24 2.86 14.95
C GLU A 111 -12.80 3.52 16.23
N LEU A 112 -11.98 4.26 16.99
CA LEU A 112 -12.45 4.99 18.17
C LEU A 112 -13.41 6.13 17.81
N ASN A 113 -13.23 6.73 16.63
CA ASN A 113 -13.99 7.85 16.09
C ASN A 113 -14.24 8.98 17.13
N ASP A 114 -13.21 9.31 17.90
CA ASP A 114 -13.26 10.36 18.93
C ASP A 114 -12.81 11.70 18.31
N PRO A 115 -13.59 12.78 18.40
CA PRO A 115 -13.27 14.06 17.76
C PRO A 115 -12.03 14.74 18.35
N ARG A 116 -11.55 14.31 19.52
CA ARG A 116 -10.28 14.79 20.10
C ARG A 116 -9.06 14.18 19.41
N LEU A 117 -9.24 13.06 18.71
CA LEU A 117 -8.22 12.48 17.85
C LEU A 117 -8.36 13.09 16.45
N PRO A 118 -7.28 13.62 15.86
CA PRO A 118 -7.35 14.14 14.51
C PRO A 118 -7.65 13.02 13.50
N GLU A 119 -8.30 13.34 12.39
CA GLU A 119 -8.29 12.48 11.19
C GLU A 119 -6.87 12.45 10.61
N MET A 120 -6.05 11.60 11.22
CA MET A 120 -4.61 11.74 11.13
C MET A 120 -4.07 11.18 9.83
N HIS A 121 -4.51 10.03 9.32
CA HIS A 121 -3.78 9.38 8.22
C HIS A 121 -3.76 10.22 6.94
N GLU A 122 -4.91 10.74 6.48
CA GLU A 122 -4.96 11.49 5.21
C GLU A 122 -4.24 12.85 5.34
N ALA A 123 -4.44 13.54 6.47
CA ALA A 123 -3.74 14.79 6.77
C ALA A 123 -2.22 14.57 6.87
N LEU A 124 -1.79 13.47 7.51
CA LEU A 124 -0.40 13.07 7.63
C LEU A 124 0.20 12.69 6.28
N THR A 125 -0.54 12.00 5.41
CA THR A 125 -0.09 11.69 4.04
C THR A 125 0.31 12.97 3.33
N GLY A 126 -0.59 13.97 3.26
CA GLY A 126 -0.28 15.25 2.62
C GLY A 126 0.91 15.97 3.28
N ARG A 127 0.98 15.94 4.62
CA ARG A 127 2.09 16.54 5.36
C ARG A 127 3.43 15.88 5.05
N PHE A 128 3.50 14.55 5.00
CA PHE A 128 4.74 13.82 4.70
C PHE A 128 5.15 13.97 3.25
N LEU A 129 4.21 13.93 2.30
CA LEU A 129 4.49 14.18 0.89
C LEU A 129 5.03 15.59 0.64
N ALA A 130 4.62 16.58 1.44
CA ALA A 130 5.11 17.95 1.37
C ALA A 130 6.51 18.16 1.98
N THR A 131 7.09 17.16 2.65
CA THR A 131 8.44 17.28 3.23
C THR A 131 9.50 17.39 2.14
N ASP A 132 10.55 18.17 2.41
CA ASP A 132 11.59 18.46 1.42
C ASP A 132 12.27 17.22 0.84
N GLY A 133 12.48 16.17 1.65
CA GLY A 133 13.11 14.93 1.19
C GLY A 133 12.27 14.21 0.14
N ILE A 134 11.01 13.91 0.50
CA ILE A 134 10.07 13.21 -0.40
C ILE A 134 9.75 14.08 -1.62
N ARG A 135 9.44 15.36 -1.42
CA ARG A 135 9.10 16.28 -2.50
C ARG A 135 10.21 16.38 -3.54
N ARG A 136 11.47 16.59 -3.12
CA ARG A 136 12.60 16.67 -4.07
C ARG A 136 12.84 15.36 -4.80
N ALA A 137 12.67 14.22 -4.14
CA ALA A 137 12.76 12.92 -4.79
C ALA A 137 11.69 12.79 -5.88
N LEU A 138 10.44 13.16 -5.60
CA LEU A 138 9.35 13.14 -6.58
C LEU A 138 9.56 14.16 -7.71
N GLU A 139 10.04 15.37 -7.43
CA GLU A 139 10.36 16.40 -8.44
C GLU A 139 11.42 15.93 -9.45
N SER A 140 12.28 14.96 -9.08
CA SER A 140 13.21 14.33 -10.03
C SER A 140 12.51 13.48 -11.10
N VAL A 141 11.26 13.08 -10.86
CA VAL A 141 10.41 12.38 -11.81
C VAL A 141 9.85 13.39 -12.81
N ALA A 142 9.10 14.36 -12.31
CA ALA A 142 8.58 15.48 -13.07
C ALA A 142 8.28 16.64 -12.12
N PRO A 143 8.28 17.91 -12.58
CA PRO A 143 7.98 19.06 -11.71
C PRO A 143 6.63 18.97 -10.98
N ASP A 144 5.62 18.34 -11.61
CA ASP A 144 4.26 18.14 -11.08
C ASP A 144 4.03 16.75 -10.45
N ALA A 145 5.05 15.88 -10.41
CA ALA A 145 4.94 14.55 -9.84
C ALA A 145 4.52 14.52 -8.36
N PRO A 146 4.95 15.44 -7.46
CA PRO A 146 4.48 15.44 -6.08
C PRO A 146 2.95 15.53 -5.96
N ALA A 147 2.32 16.41 -6.74
CA ALA A 147 0.87 16.59 -6.73
C ALA A 147 0.16 15.36 -7.32
N ARG A 148 0.67 14.80 -8.42
CA ARG A 148 0.10 13.58 -9.03
C ARG A 148 0.18 12.37 -8.12
N VAL A 149 1.30 12.18 -7.43
CA VAL A 149 1.48 11.10 -6.46
C VAL A 149 0.52 11.28 -5.28
N GLU A 150 0.34 12.50 -4.78
CA GLU A 150 -0.64 12.77 -3.74
C GLU A 150 -2.06 12.42 -4.19
N ASP A 151 -2.46 12.82 -5.40
CA ASP A 151 -3.79 12.50 -5.91
C ASP A 151 -3.98 10.99 -6.16
N LEU A 152 -2.94 10.28 -6.61
CA LEU A 152 -2.97 8.82 -6.75
C LEU A 152 -3.15 8.12 -5.39
N VAL A 153 -2.37 8.53 -4.38
CA VAL A 153 -2.44 7.95 -3.03
C VAL A 153 -3.81 8.23 -2.39
N ARG A 154 -4.38 9.42 -2.62
CA ARG A 154 -5.68 9.82 -2.07
C ARG A 154 -6.88 9.36 -2.90
N GLY A 155 -6.67 8.62 -4.00
CA GLY A 155 -7.77 8.13 -4.83
C GLY A 155 -8.50 9.21 -5.62
N ARG A 156 -7.84 10.35 -5.89
CA ARG A 156 -8.41 11.52 -6.59
C ARG A 156 -7.90 11.67 -8.03
N SER A 157 -6.95 10.84 -8.46
CA SER A 157 -6.40 10.94 -9.81
C SER A 157 -7.42 10.51 -10.86
N ALA A 158 -7.42 11.23 -11.98
CA ALA A 158 -8.16 10.83 -13.19
C ALA A 158 -7.40 9.81 -14.05
N SER A 159 -6.19 9.42 -13.64
CA SER A 159 -5.38 8.46 -14.37
C SER A 159 -6.09 7.11 -14.50
N PRO A 160 -6.09 6.48 -15.69
CA PRO A 160 -6.58 5.10 -15.85
C PRO A 160 -5.89 4.10 -14.91
N LEU A 161 -4.67 4.43 -14.44
CA LEU A 161 -3.85 3.60 -13.57
C LEU A 161 -4.18 3.76 -12.07
N GLN A 162 -5.10 4.64 -11.69
CA GLN A 162 -5.50 4.90 -10.28
C GLN A 162 -5.83 3.59 -9.53
N GLY A 163 -6.50 2.65 -10.20
CA GLY A 163 -6.88 1.36 -9.64
C GLY A 163 -5.71 0.46 -9.23
N LEU A 164 -4.49 0.69 -9.73
CA LEU A 164 -3.30 -0.05 -9.27
C LEU A 164 -2.88 0.34 -7.85
N VAL A 165 -3.10 1.60 -7.46
CA VAL A 165 -2.67 2.15 -6.15
C VAL A 165 -3.82 2.09 -5.15
N SER A 166 -5.01 2.55 -5.55
CA SER A 166 -6.19 2.58 -4.72
C SER A 166 -7.41 2.25 -5.57
N GLY A 167 -7.98 1.06 -5.33
CA GLY A 167 -9.15 0.56 -6.04
C GLY A 167 -9.80 -0.63 -5.34
N SER A 168 -10.87 -1.15 -5.92
CA SER A 168 -11.53 -2.37 -5.44
C SER A 168 -10.57 -3.58 -5.49
N LEU A 169 -9.71 -3.59 -6.50
CA LEU A 169 -8.62 -4.52 -6.69
C LEU A 169 -7.35 -3.71 -6.99
N ASP A 170 -6.51 -3.54 -5.97
CA ASP A 170 -5.23 -2.85 -6.07
C ASP A 170 -4.08 -3.77 -5.64
N LEU A 171 -2.87 -3.31 -5.89
CA LEU A 171 -1.64 -4.03 -5.59
C LEU A 171 -1.40 -4.12 -4.09
N ASP A 172 -1.90 -3.16 -3.30
CA ASP A 172 -1.91 -3.18 -1.84
C ASP A 172 -2.55 -4.49 -1.32
N LYS A 173 -3.77 -4.81 -1.78
CA LYS A 173 -4.48 -6.04 -1.39
C LYS A 173 -3.74 -7.32 -1.73
N ILE A 174 -3.11 -7.38 -2.90
CA ILE A 174 -2.34 -8.55 -3.33
C ILE A 174 -1.11 -8.72 -2.43
N GLU A 175 -0.46 -7.62 -2.06
CA GLU A 175 0.74 -7.63 -1.22
C GLU A 175 0.40 -8.03 0.22
N TYR A 176 -0.49 -7.29 0.88
CA TYR A 176 -0.72 -7.49 2.31
C TYR A 176 -1.34 -8.86 2.58
N LEU A 177 -2.25 -9.38 1.74
CA LEU A 177 -2.87 -10.69 2.00
C LEU A 177 -1.84 -11.81 2.04
N ARG A 178 -0.88 -11.79 1.10
CA ARG A 178 0.20 -12.78 1.05
C ARG A 178 1.20 -12.59 2.19
N ARG A 179 1.60 -11.34 2.45
CA ARG A 179 2.56 -11.03 3.51
C ARG A 179 1.99 -11.37 4.89
N ASP A 180 0.77 -10.93 5.17
CA ASP A 180 0.09 -11.21 6.43
C ASP A 180 -0.07 -12.71 6.66
N ALA A 181 -0.47 -13.47 5.64
CA ALA A 181 -0.60 -14.91 5.77
C ALA A 181 0.74 -15.60 6.05
N MET A 182 1.81 -15.19 5.34
CA MET A 182 3.17 -15.69 5.58
C MET A 182 3.62 -15.43 7.03
N PHE A 183 3.53 -14.18 7.50
CA PHE A 183 4.01 -13.80 8.83
C PHE A 183 3.10 -14.32 9.96
N CYS A 184 1.79 -14.46 9.73
CA CYS A 184 0.90 -15.14 10.68
C CYS A 184 1.04 -16.67 10.66
N GLY A 185 1.72 -17.25 9.65
CA GLY A 185 1.86 -18.70 9.48
C GLY A 185 0.53 -19.40 9.19
N VAL A 186 -0.37 -18.75 8.43
CA VAL A 186 -1.70 -19.28 8.10
C VAL A 186 -1.83 -19.56 6.60
N PRO A 187 -2.60 -20.59 6.19
CA PRO A 187 -2.73 -20.97 4.78
C PRO A 187 -3.78 -20.14 4.01
N TYR A 188 -4.35 -19.10 4.63
CA TYR A 188 -5.53 -18.39 4.13
C TYR A 188 -5.25 -17.24 3.15
N GLY A 189 -4.00 -16.84 2.96
CA GLY A 189 -3.61 -15.74 2.08
C GLY A 189 -2.78 -16.18 0.89
N GLU A 190 -2.92 -17.44 0.46
CA GLU A 190 -2.29 -17.90 -0.78
C GLU A 190 -3.03 -17.32 -2.00
N VAL A 191 -2.41 -16.31 -2.59
CA VAL A 191 -2.89 -15.63 -3.79
C VAL A 191 -1.91 -15.84 -4.91
N ASP A 192 -2.41 -16.19 -6.10
CA ASP A 192 -1.63 -16.22 -7.33
C ASP A 192 -1.42 -14.79 -7.86
N ALA A 193 -0.54 -14.06 -7.19
CA ALA A 193 -0.21 -12.67 -7.51
C ALA A 193 0.34 -12.53 -8.94
N ASP A 194 1.16 -13.48 -9.37
CA ASP A 194 1.73 -13.49 -10.72
C ASP A 194 0.62 -13.55 -11.77
N ARG A 195 -0.33 -14.49 -11.61
CA ARG A 195 -1.45 -14.63 -12.52
C ARG A 195 -2.36 -13.41 -12.56
N LEU A 196 -2.59 -12.76 -11.41
CA LEU A 196 -3.39 -11.53 -11.30
C LEU A 196 -2.70 -10.36 -12.01
N ILE A 197 -1.42 -10.15 -11.74
CA ILE A 197 -0.65 -9.04 -12.32
C ILE A 197 -0.55 -9.22 -13.84
N HIS A 198 -0.36 -10.45 -14.31
CA HIS A 198 -0.45 -10.80 -15.73
C HIS A 198 -1.85 -10.65 -16.32
N ALA A 199 -2.91 -10.55 -15.51
CA ALA A 199 -4.27 -10.40 -16.02
C ALA A 199 -4.75 -8.94 -16.03
N PHE A 200 -4.03 -8.00 -15.41
CA PHE A 200 -4.36 -6.58 -15.52
C PHE A 200 -4.35 -6.10 -16.97
N ALA A 201 -5.29 -5.21 -17.27
CA ALA A 201 -5.44 -4.53 -18.54
C ALA A 201 -6.15 -3.19 -18.33
N LEU A 202 -5.94 -2.24 -19.24
CA LEU A 202 -6.75 -1.03 -19.30
C LEU A 202 -8.00 -1.29 -20.16
N VAL A 203 -9.18 -1.12 -19.56
CA VAL A 203 -10.47 -1.40 -20.20
C VAL A 203 -11.45 -0.26 -19.93
N PRO A 204 -12.37 0.04 -20.87
CA PRO A 204 -13.43 0.99 -20.62
C PRO A 204 -14.46 0.41 -19.64
N ASP A 205 -14.71 1.11 -18.54
CA ASP A 205 -15.78 0.78 -17.61
C ASP A 205 -17.14 0.80 -18.34
N PRO A 206 -17.96 -0.26 -18.25
CA PRO A 206 -19.21 -0.36 -19.01
C PRO A 206 -20.26 0.70 -18.67
N ALA A 207 -20.21 1.28 -17.46
CA ALA A 207 -21.21 2.22 -16.99
C ALA A 207 -20.83 3.68 -17.30
N THR A 208 -19.55 4.01 -17.19
CA THR A 208 -19.01 5.38 -17.28
C THR A 208 -18.24 5.62 -18.57
N GLY A 209 -17.81 4.57 -19.27
CA GLY A 209 -16.95 4.63 -20.45
C GLY A 209 -15.52 5.10 -20.16
N ARG A 210 -15.16 5.32 -18.89
CA ARG A 210 -13.81 5.73 -18.49
C ARG A 210 -12.87 4.53 -18.59
N VAL A 211 -11.68 4.75 -19.14
CA VAL A 211 -10.64 3.70 -19.16
C VAL A 211 -10.05 3.57 -17.76
N GLU A 212 -10.05 2.36 -17.23
CA GLU A 212 -9.54 2.03 -15.90
C GLU A 212 -8.89 0.64 -15.87
N ILE A 213 -8.24 0.31 -14.75
CA ILE A 213 -7.69 -1.02 -14.54
C ILE A 213 -8.82 -2.04 -14.40
N GLY A 214 -8.85 -3.00 -15.31
CA GLY A 214 -9.65 -4.21 -15.22
C GLY A 214 -8.78 -5.46 -15.24
N ILE A 215 -9.45 -6.61 -15.32
CA ILE A 215 -8.81 -7.91 -15.44
C ILE A 215 -9.34 -8.61 -16.69
N HIS A 216 -8.45 -9.15 -17.51
CA HIS A 216 -8.82 -10.10 -18.56
C HIS A 216 -9.54 -11.31 -17.97
N GLU A 217 -10.55 -11.82 -18.66
CA GLU A 217 -11.35 -13.00 -18.26
C GLU A 217 -10.49 -14.21 -17.82
N LYS A 218 -9.34 -14.41 -18.47
CA LYS A 218 -8.39 -15.46 -18.10
C LYS A 218 -7.87 -15.35 -16.66
N GLY A 219 -7.86 -14.17 -16.04
CA GLY A 219 -7.46 -13.93 -14.65
C GLY A 219 -8.58 -14.10 -13.62
N PHE A 220 -9.81 -14.40 -14.05
CA PHE A 220 -10.98 -14.42 -13.18
C PHE A 220 -10.82 -15.38 -11.99
N SER A 221 -10.32 -16.60 -12.22
CA SER A 221 -10.10 -17.56 -11.12
C SER A 221 -9.08 -17.07 -10.09
N ALA A 222 -8.06 -16.30 -10.52
CA ALA A 222 -7.09 -15.72 -9.61
C ALA A 222 -7.71 -14.58 -8.78
N LEU A 223 -8.63 -13.81 -9.37
CA LEU A 223 -9.43 -12.82 -8.67
C LEU A 223 -10.35 -13.48 -7.63
N GLU A 224 -11.06 -14.55 -7.99
CA GLU A 224 -11.91 -15.30 -7.05
C GLU A 224 -11.09 -15.84 -5.87
N SER A 225 -9.91 -16.39 -6.16
CA SER A 225 -8.97 -16.86 -5.12
C SER A 225 -8.52 -15.73 -4.19
N LEU A 226 -8.23 -14.53 -4.71
CA LEU A 226 -7.91 -13.35 -3.90
C LEU A 226 -9.09 -12.96 -2.99
N LEU A 227 -10.31 -12.91 -3.53
CA LEU A 227 -11.51 -12.56 -2.76
C LEU A 227 -11.79 -13.57 -1.65
N PHE A 228 -11.63 -14.86 -1.95
CA PHE A 228 -11.76 -15.93 -0.96
C PHE A 228 -10.67 -15.84 0.11
N SER A 229 -9.41 -15.62 -0.29
CA SER A 229 -8.29 -15.43 0.62
C SER A 229 -8.52 -14.23 1.55
N LYS A 230 -9.00 -13.12 1.00
CA LYS A 230 -9.42 -11.95 1.77
C LYS A 230 -10.46 -12.32 2.80
N TYR A 231 -11.54 -13.00 2.40
CA TYR A 231 -12.57 -13.44 3.33
C TYR A 231 -11.99 -14.31 4.47
N GLN A 232 -11.13 -15.27 4.14
CA GLN A 232 -10.51 -16.13 5.14
C GLN A 232 -9.56 -15.37 6.08
N MET A 233 -8.76 -14.44 5.57
CA MET A 233 -7.88 -13.59 6.37
C MET A 233 -8.67 -12.68 7.33
N PHE A 234 -9.76 -12.06 6.85
CA PHE A 234 -10.67 -11.30 7.70
C PHE A 234 -11.25 -12.15 8.81
N ARG A 235 -11.83 -13.30 8.45
CA ARG A 235 -12.49 -14.18 9.42
C ARG A 235 -11.53 -14.74 10.47
N ASN A 236 -10.35 -15.18 10.05
CA ASN A 236 -9.47 -15.96 10.91
C ASN A 236 -8.39 -15.13 11.59
N VAL A 237 -7.90 -14.04 10.99
CA VAL A 237 -6.78 -13.24 11.51
C VAL A 237 -7.28 -11.87 11.98
N TYR A 238 -7.82 -11.05 11.07
CA TYR A 238 -8.15 -9.65 11.40
C TYR A 238 -9.30 -9.53 12.40
N TRP A 239 -10.29 -10.43 12.34
CA TRP A 239 -11.40 -10.52 13.29
C TRP A 239 -11.24 -11.64 14.33
N HIS A 240 -10.02 -12.17 14.49
CA HIS A 240 -9.78 -13.13 15.56
C HIS A 240 -10.15 -12.49 16.91
N HIS A 241 -11.01 -13.17 17.68
CA HIS A 241 -11.58 -12.62 18.92
C HIS A 241 -10.52 -12.05 19.87
N ALA A 242 -9.41 -12.77 20.10
CA ALA A 242 -8.34 -12.28 20.96
C ALA A 242 -7.58 -11.06 20.41
N VAL A 243 -7.43 -10.95 19.08
CA VAL A 243 -6.85 -9.75 18.45
C VAL A 243 -7.78 -8.57 18.66
N ARG A 244 -9.09 -8.76 18.42
CA ARG A 244 -10.11 -7.74 18.65
C ARG A 244 -10.20 -7.33 20.12
N THR A 245 -10.09 -8.27 21.06
CA THR A 245 -10.03 -7.95 22.50
C THR A 245 -8.83 -7.06 22.83
N ALA A 246 -7.63 -7.39 22.35
CA ALA A 246 -6.45 -6.56 22.56
C ALA A 246 -6.62 -5.15 21.97
N THR A 247 -7.17 -5.06 20.75
CA THR A 247 -7.49 -3.78 20.11
C THR A 247 -8.48 -2.95 20.93
N VAL A 248 -9.56 -3.55 21.43
CA VAL A 248 -10.57 -2.85 22.25
C VAL A 248 -10.00 -2.39 23.60
N LEU A 249 -9.13 -3.20 24.23
CA LEU A 249 -8.45 -2.78 25.45
C LEU A 249 -7.54 -1.58 25.19
N PHE A 250 -6.80 -1.59 24.08
CA PHE A 250 -5.98 -0.45 23.68
C PHE A 250 -6.80 0.82 23.44
N THR A 251 -7.88 0.73 22.67
CA THR A 251 -8.75 1.88 22.39
C THR A 251 -9.41 2.40 23.65
N ARG A 252 -9.77 1.51 24.60
CA ARG A 252 -10.26 1.91 25.93
C ARG A 252 -9.22 2.68 26.72
N MET A 253 -7.96 2.20 26.77
CA MET A 253 -6.88 2.89 27.47
C MET A 253 -6.63 4.29 26.90
N VAL A 254 -6.67 4.44 25.57
CA VAL A 254 -6.53 5.75 24.91
C VAL A 254 -7.69 6.69 25.28
N ARG A 255 -8.93 6.19 25.27
CA ARG A 255 -10.09 6.97 25.69
C ARG A 255 -9.98 7.42 27.16
N ASP A 256 -9.62 6.51 28.06
CA ASP A 256 -9.45 6.84 29.48
C ASP A 256 -8.34 7.88 29.68
N ALA A 257 -7.27 7.82 28.89
CA ALA A 257 -6.21 8.83 28.92
C ALA A 257 -6.65 10.21 28.38
N LEU A 258 -7.47 10.24 27.32
CA LEU A 258 -8.09 11.48 26.82
C LEU A 258 -9.07 12.08 27.85
N ASP A 259 -9.88 11.25 28.49
CA ASP A 259 -10.85 11.68 29.51
C ASP A 259 -10.17 12.20 30.78
N ALA A 260 -8.97 11.69 31.08
CA ALA A 260 -8.12 12.15 32.17
C ALA A 260 -7.17 13.30 31.78
N GLU A 261 -7.27 13.85 30.56
CA GLU A 261 -6.40 14.92 30.03
C GLU A 261 -4.89 14.58 30.10
N LEU A 262 -4.54 13.29 30.00
CA LEU A 262 -3.15 12.83 29.98
C LEU A 262 -2.52 12.96 28.59
N ILE A 263 -3.36 12.98 27.56
CA ILE A 263 -3.00 13.13 26.16
C ILE A 263 -4.07 14.01 25.49
N GLY A 264 -3.68 14.86 24.55
CA GLY A 264 -4.55 15.87 23.91
C GLY A 264 -4.11 17.27 24.28
#